data_AF-A0A7W8WQF2-F1
#
_entry.id   AF-A0A7W8WQF2-F1
#
_cell.length_a   1.000
_cell.length_b   1.000
_cell.length_c   1.000
_cell.angle_alpha   90.00
_cell.angle_beta   90.00
_cell.angle_gamma   90.00
#
_symmetry.space_group_name_H-M   'P 1'
#
loop_
_entity.id
_entity.type
_entity.pdbx_description
1 polymer ?
#
loop_
_entity_poly.entity_id
_entity_poly.type
_entity_poly.pdbx_seq_one_letter_code
_entity_poly.pdbx_strand_id
1 'polypeptide(L)' 'MGDTGEIVSKPIKRAALLEHFANRLPCLIGMEACGGAHHWARTLVKMGIRSS' A
#
# COMPACT_ATOMS: atom_id res chain seq x y z
N MET A 1 19.72 -14.74 -3.54
CA MET A 1 18.62 -15.50 -2.93
C MET A 1 17.85 -14.57 -2.00
N GLY A 2 16.54 -14.47 -2.15
CA GLY A 2 15.70 -13.63 -1.30
C GLY A 2 14.55 -12.94 -2.03
N ASP A 3 13.86 -13.63 -2.92
CA ASP A 3 12.51 -13.25 -3.32
C ASP A 3 11.62 -14.45 -2.97
N THR A 4 11.34 -14.60 -1.67
CA THR A 4 10.20 -15.44 -1.31
C THR A 4 9.00 -14.59 -1.70
N GLY A 5 8.50 -14.78 -2.92
CA GLY A 5 7.27 -14.18 -3.44
C GLY A 5 6.05 -14.63 -2.65
N GLU A 6 6.07 -14.37 -1.33
CA GLU A 6 5.06 -14.78 -0.39
C GLU A 6 3.89 -13.81 -0.53
N ILE A 7 2.82 -14.33 -1.12
CA ILE A 7 1.57 -13.61 -1.28
C ILE A 7 0.84 -13.68 0.07
N VAL A 8 0.84 -12.56 0.79
CA VAL A 8 0.15 -12.47 2.08
C VAL A 8 -1.19 -11.76 1.92
N SER A 9 -2.27 -12.53 2.06
CA SER A 9 -3.63 -12.00 2.13
C SER A 9 -3.98 -11.68 3.58
N LYS A 10 -3.66 -10.47 4.03
CA LYS A 10 -3.97 -10.03 5.41
C LYS A 10 -5.09 -8.98 5.41
N PRO A 11 -6.16 -9.17 6.19
CA PRO A 11 -7.14 -8.12 6.39
C PRO A 11 -6.49 -6.97 7.17
N ILE A 12 -6.39 -5.80 6.54
CA ILE A 12 -5.86 -4.59 7.16
C ILE A 12 -6.99 -3.58 7.30
N LYS A 13 -7.12 -3.02 8.51
CA LYS A 13 -8.09 -1.95 8.79
C LYS A 13 -7.66 -0.68 8.07
N ARG A 14 -8.61 0.13 7.63
CA ARG A 14 -8.34 1.41 6.92
C ARG A 14 -7.33 2.30 7.66
N ALA A 15 -7.46 2.44 8.98
CA ALA A 15 -6.51 3.22 9.79
C ALA A 15 -5.09 2.62 9.79
N ALA A 16 -5.01 1.29 9.93
CA ALA A 16 -3.75 0.56 9.94
C ALA A 16 -3.10 0.42 8.56
N LEU A 17 -3.84 0.64 7.47
CA LEU A 17 -3.32 0.57 6.10
C LEU A 17 -2.13 1.54 5.94
N LEU A 18 -2.33 2.78 6.36
CA LEU A 18 -1.31 3.81 6.26
C LEU A 18 -0.10 3.50 7.14
N GLU A 19 -0.32 3.09 8.39
CA GLU A 19 0.76 2.68 9.30
C GLU A 19 1.52 1.45 8.78
N HIS A 20 0.81 0.54 8.10
CA HIS A 20 1.42 -0.65 7.51
C HIS A 20 2.41 -0.29 6.40
N PHE A 21 2.10 0.72 5.60
CA PHE A 21 3.00 1.18 4.54
C PHE A 21 4.01 2.22 5.01
N ALA A 22 3.68 3.03 6.01
CA ALA A 22 4.59 4.03 6.59
C ALA A 22 5.82 3.39 7.26
N ASN A 23 5.66 2.17 7.82
CA ASN A 23 6.76 1.42 8.42
C ASN A 23 7.54 0.55 7.42
N ARG A 24 7.19 0.58 6.12
CA ARG A 24 7.85 -0.21 5.08
C ARG A 24 8.80 0.67 4.27
N LEU A 25 9.78 0.00 3.66
CA LEU A 25 10.62 0.60 2.62
C LEU A 25 9.75 1.13 1.47
N PRO A 26 10.23 2.10 0.67
CA PRO A 26 9.50 2.62 -0.47
C PRO A 26 9.17 1.50 -1.47
N CYS A 27 7.91 1.06 -1.46
CA CYS A 27 7.41 -0.02 -2.30
C CYS A 27 6.44 0.52 -3.36
N LEU A 28 6.33 -0.21 -4.47
CA LEU A 28 5.31 0.04 -5.48
C LEU A 28 3.97 -0.52 -4.98
N ILE A 29 2.94 0.33 -4.90
CA ILE A 29 1.59 -0.10 -4.53
C ILE A 29 0.71 -0.07 -5.77
N GLY A 30 0.28 -1.24 -6.23
CA GLY A 30 -0.81 -1.39 -7.19
C GLY A 30 -2.14 -1.42 -6.46
N MET A 31 -3.08 -0.58 -6.87
CA MET A 31 -4.42 -0.54 -6.30
C MET A 31 -5.47 -0.69 -7.39
N GLU A 32 -6.33 -1.69 -7.25
CA GLU A 32 -7.44 -1.87 -8.18
C GLU A 32 -8.42 -0.70 -8.08
N ALA A 33 -8.91 -0.22 -9.24
CA ALA A 33 -9.81 0.92 -9.34
C ALA A 33 -11.20 0.63 -8.74
N CYS A 34 -11.29 0.73 -7.42
CA CYS A 34 -12.54 0.73 -6.67
C CYS A 34 -12.85 2.14 -6.17
N GLY A 35 -14.06 2.45 -5.70
CA GLY A 35 -14.45 3.80 -5.25
C GLY A 35 -13.53 4.41 -4.17
N GLY A 36 -12.75 3.59 -3.46
CA GLY A 36 -11.72 4.03 -2.51
C GLY A 36 -10.33 4.29 -3.10
N ALA A 37 -10.05 3.89 -4.34
CA ALA A 37 -8.70 3.86 -4.89
C ALA A 37 -8.07 5.25 -5.03
N HIS A 38 -8.86 6.20 -5.53
CA HIS A 38 -8.42 7.58 -5.69
C HIS A 38 -8.14 8.26 -4.34
N HIS A 39 -8.91 7.92 -3.30
CA HIS A 39 -8.67 8.43 -1.95
C HIS A 39 -7.32 7.93 -1.42
N TRP A 40 -7.05 6.63 -1.55
CA TRP A 40 -5.80 6.04 -1.09
C TRP A 40 -4.59 6.50 -1.88
N ALA A 41 -4.68 6.57 -3.22
CA ALA A 41 -3.59 7.08 -4.05
C ALA A 41 -3.12 8.47 -3.58
N ARG A 42 -4.04 9.39 -3.30
CA ARG A 42 -3.71 10.71 -2.75
C ARG A 42 -3.04 10.64 -1.38
N THR A 43 -3.55 9.79 -0.49
CA THR A 43 -2.99 9.65 0.86
C THR A 43 -1.60 9.01 0.85
N LEU A 44 -1.38 8.01 -0.01
CA LEU A 44 -0.11 7.32 -0.18
C LEU A 44 0.94 8.24 -0.83
N VAL A 45 0.56 9.00 -1.86
CA VAL A 45 1.44 10.01 -2.48
C VAL A 45 1.85 11.08 -1.48
N LYS A 46 0.93 11.54 -0.62
CA LYS A 46 1.26 12.48 0.48
C LYS A 46 2.29 11.93 1.48
N MET A 47 2.37 10.60 1.62
CA MET A 47 3.37 9.94 2.48
C MET A 47 4.71 9.69 1.78
N GLY A 48 4.85 10.08 0.50
CA GLY A 48 6.05 9.83 -0.30
C GLY A 48 6.10 8.41 -0.88
N ILE A 49 4.99 7.67 -0.86
CA ILE A 49 4.87 6.35 -1.46
C ILE A 49 4.53 6.49 -2.94
N ARG A 50 5.24 5.74 -3.80
CA ARG A 50 5.00 5.74 -5.26
C ARG A 50 3.86 4.77 -5.58
N SER A 51 2.67 5.30 -5.89
CA SER A 51 1.56 4.56 -6.48
C SER A 51 1.72 4.52 -8.01
N SER A 52 1.62 3.33 -8.62
CA SER A 52 1.63 3.16 -10.09
C SER A 52 0.38 2.46 -10.57
#